data_AF-A0A945ZUN9-F1
#
_entry.id   AF-A0A945ZUN9-F1
#
_cell.length_a   1.000
_cell.length_b   1.000
_cell.length_c   1.000
_cell.angle_alpha   90.00
_cell.angle_beta   90.00
_cell.angle_gamma   90.00
#
_symmetry.space_group_name_H-M   'P 1'
#
loop_
_entity.id
_entity.type
_entity.pdbx_description
1 polymer ?
#
loop_
_entity_poly.entity_id
_entity_poly.type
_entity_poly.pdbx_seq_one_letter_code
_entity_poly.pdbx_strand_id
1 'polypeptide(L)'
;MKILSLVFISTLVLSCGNNPSKKVSSKPNVVLIMADDIGFEALGINGTDDYNTPVIDSLARNGINFTNAYSQPLCTPTRVKIMTGKPNYINYEYFTYLNPNQKTFGNLFQENGYKTTV
;
A
#
# COMPACT_ATOMS: atom_id res chain seq x y z
N MET A 1 -25.31 36.26 39.94
CA MET A 1 -25.65 35.60 38.65
C MET A 1 -24.70 35.96 37.50
N LYS A 2 -24.27 37.21 37.29
CA LYS A 2 -23.37 37.59 36.17
C LYS A 2 -21.96 36.96 36.21
N ILE A 3 -21.39 36.77 37.41
CA ILE A 3 -20.06 36.14 37.59
C ILE A 3 -20.09 34.63 37.30
N LEU A 4 -21.17 33.95 37.66
CA LEU A 4 -21.32 32.51 37.41
C LEU A 4 -21.45 32.21 35.90
N SER A 5 -22.11 33.09 35.15
CA SER A 5 -22.19 33.01 33.69
C SER A 5 -20.85 33.29 33.00
N LEU A 6 -19.99 34.17 33.54
CA LEU A 6 -18.65 34.42 32.98
C LEU A 6 -17.70 33.22 33.16
N VAL A 7 -17.76 32.55 34.32
CA VAL A 7 -16.95 31.34 34.59
C VAL A 7 -17.35 30.21 33.64
N PHE A 8 -18.66 30.04 33.39
CA PHE A 8 -19.17 28.99 32.50
C PHE A 8 -18.75 29.21 31.03
N ILE A 9 -18.72 30.47 30.57
CA ILE A 9 -18.23 30.83 29.22
C ILE A 9 -16.72 30.60 29.11
N SER A 10 -15.95 30.93 30.16
CA SER A 10 -14.50 30.68 30.18
C SER A 10 -14.15 29.19 30.10
N THR A 11 -14.90 28.32 30.80
CA THR A 11 -14.71 26.86 30.72
C THR A 11 -15.10 26.27 29.36
N LEU A 12 -16.09 26.85 28.67
CA LEU A 12 -16.52 26.39 27.35
C LEU A 12 -15.47 26.68 26.27
N VAL A 13 -14.79 27.83 26.36
CA VAL A 13 -13.74 28.23 25.41
C VAL A 13 -12.47 27.37 25.59
N LEU A 14 -12.15 26.95 26.82
CA LEU A 14 -11.01 26.06 27.10
C LEU A 14 -11.24 24.61 26.61
N SER A 15 -12.49 24.18 26.44
CA SER A 15 -12.80 22.83 25.93
C SER A 15 -12.72 22.70 24.40
N CYS A 16 -12.55 23.80 23.65
CA CYS A 16 -12.44 23.80 22.19
C CYS A 16 -11.00 23.74 21.66
N GLY A 17 -9.99 23.74 22.54
CA GLY A 17 -8.57 23.70 22.14
C GLY A 17 -8.01 22.28 22.19
N ASN A 18 -7.56 21.78 21.04
CA ASN A 18 -6.76 20.55 20.87
C ASN A 18 -7.53 19.21 20.90
N ASN A 19 -8.35 18.98 19.88
CA ASN A 19 -8.29 17.66 19.27
C ASN A 19 -6.99 17.62 18.45
N PRO A 20 -5.96 16.86 18.85
CA PRO A 20 -4.82 16.65 17.96
C PRO A 20 -5.37 15.95 16.74
N SER A 21 -5.51 16.69 15.63
CA SER A 21 -5.64 16.10 14.32
C SER A 21 -4.55 15.04 14.25
N LYS A 22 -4.96 13.76 14.09
CA LYS A 22 -4.04 12.65 13.88
C LYS A 22 -3.17 13.09 12.71
N LYS A 23 -1.96 13.58 12.97
CA LYS A 23 -0.99 13.87 11.93
C LYS A 23 -0.85 12.55 11.20
N VAL A 24 -1.36 12.48 9.97
CA VAL A 24 -1.04 11.40 9.07
C VAL A 24 0.48 11.36 9.09
N SER A 25 1.04 10.23 9.54
CA SER A 25 2.50 10.05 9.51
C SER A 25 2.95 10.44 8.12
N SER A 26 3.89 11.38 8.01
CA SER A 26 4.45 11.79 6.71
C SER A 26 5.12 10.62 5.97
N LYS A 27 5.19 9.46 6.63
CA LYS A 27 5.80 8.23 6.20
C LYS A 27 4.86 7.05 6.52
N PRO A 28 3.95 6.66 5.61
CA PRO A 28 3.05 5.52 5.82
C PRO A 28 3.82 4.20 5.76
N ASN A 29 3.39 3.18 6.51
CA ASN A 29 3.89 1.83 6.28
C ASN A 29 3.37 1.31 4.94
N VAL A 30 4.21 0.62 4.18
CA VAL A 30 3.86 0.04 2.89
C VAL A 30 3.99 -1.47 3.00
N VAL A 31 2.92 -2.19 2.68
CA VAL A 31 2.88 -3.65 2.67
C VAL A 31 2.53 -4.10 1.26
N LEU A 32 3.46 -4.80 0.60
CA LEU A 32 3.23 -5.42 -0.70
C LEU A 32 2.84 -6.88 -0.49
N ILE A 33 1.61 -7.23 -0.86
CA ILE A 33 1.13 -8.62 -0.88
C ILE A 33 1.09 -9.06 -2.35
N MET A 34 1.82 -10.12 -2.67
CA MET A 34 1.84 -10.72 -4.00
C MET A 34 1.51 -12.20 -3.88
N ALA A 35 0.38 -12.61 -4.44
CA ALA A 35 0.01 -14.01 -4.57
C ALA A 35 0.56 -14.58 -5.89
N ASP A 36 1.02 -15.83 -5.87
CA ASP A 36 1.47 -16.53 -7.08
C ASP A 36 0.27 -17.16 -7.81
N ASP A 37 0.31 -17.12 -9.13
CA ASP A 37 -0.65 -17.78 -10.03
C ASP A 37 -2.16 -17.47 -9.79
N ILE A 38 -2.49 -16.31 -9.20
CA ILE A 38 -3.89 -15.84 -9.10
C ILE A 38 -4.30 -15.10 -10.39
N GLY A 39 -5.33 -15.61 -11.05
CA GLY A 39 -6.01 -14.95 -12.18
C GLY A 39 -6.91 -13.79 -11.76
N PHE A 40 -7.19 -12.88 -12.69
CA PHE A 40 -8.07 -11.72 -12.46
C PHE A 40 -9.49 -12.17 -12.08
N GLU A 41 -9.97 -13.21 -12.75
CA GLU A 41 -11.27 -13.84 -12.60
C GLU A 41 -11.44 -14.59 -11.27
N ALA A 42 -10.38 -14.78 -10.48
CA ALA A 42 -10.43 -15.55 -9.23
C ALA A 42 -10.85 -14.73 -8.00
N LEU A 43 -11.14 -13.43 -8.16
CA LEU A 43 -11.52 -12.54 -7.07
C LEU A 43 -12.99 -12.11 -7.18
N GLY A 44 -13.75 -12.24 -6.10
CA GLY A 44 -15.17 -11.88 -6.07
C GLY A 44 -15.44 -10.43 -6.47
N ILE A 45 -14.54 -9.50 -6.11
CA ILE A 45 -14.61 -8.09 -6.55
C ILE A 45 -14.53 -7.91 -8.09
N ASN A 46 -14.05 -8.91 -8.82
CA ASN A 46 -13.95 -8.93 -10.28
C ASN A 46 -15.09 -9.72 -10.95
N GLY A 47 -16.11 -10.15 -10.20
CA GLY A 47 -17.37 -10.65 -10.73
C GLY A 47 -17.54 -12.18 -10.77
N THR A 48 -16.67 -12.94 -10.10
CA THR A 48 -16.87 -14.39 -9.91
C THR A 48 -17.72 -14.67 -8.66
N ASP A 49 -18.57 -15.69 -8.74
CA ASP A 49 -19.29 -16.27 -7.60
C ASP A 49 -18.69 -17.64 -7.19
N ASP A 50 -17.67 -18.14 -7.90
CA ASP A 50 -17.06 -19.45 -7.65
C ASP A 50 -16.14 -19.45 -6.42
N TYR A 51 -15.58 -18.28 -6.08
CA TYR A 51 -14.60 -18.12 -5.01
C TYR A 51 -15.01 -17.04 -4.02
N ASN A 52 -14.93 -17.37 -2.73
CA ASN A 52 -15.26 -16.43 -1.65
C ASN A 52 -13.99 -15.72 -1.15
N THR A 53 -13.78 -14.47 -1.55
CA THR A 53 -12.61 -13.64 -1.20
C THR A 53 -12.95 -12.42 -0.34
N PRO A 54 -13.70 -12.56 0.77
CA PRO A 54 -14.36 -11.42 1.43
C PRO A 54 -13.39 -10.40 2.02
N VAL A 55 -12.19 -10.83 2.43
CA VAL A 55 -11.14 -9.96 2.97
C VAL A 55 -10.50 -9.12 1.87
N ILE A 56 -10.19 -9.73 0.72
CA ILE A 56 -9.60 -9.04 -0.43
C ILE A 56 -10.63 -8.11 -1.08
N ASP A 57 -11.87 -8.56 -1.20
CA ASP A 57 -12.98 -7.75 -1.71
C ASP A 57 -13.22 -6.52 -0.84
N SER A 58 -13.18 -6.69 0.49
CA SER A 58 -13.30 -5.57 1.43
C SER A 58 -12.13 -4.59 1.28
N LEU A 59 -10.89 -5.07 1.13
CA LEU A 59 -9.72 -4.22 0.88
C LEU A 59 -9.91 -3.38 -0.40
N ALA A 60 -10.38 -4.00 -1.48
CA ALA A 60 -10.62 -3.33 -2.75
C ALA A 60 -11.77 -2.31 -2.67
N ARG A 61 -12.88 -2.62 -1.99
CA ARG A 61 -14.00 -1.68 -1.77
C ARG A 61 -13.65 -0.48 -0.91
N ASN A 62 -12.70 -0.64 0.02
CA ASN A 62 -12.20 0.44 0.86
C ASN A 62 -10.97 1.16 0.25
N GLY A 63 -10.60 0.82 -0.99
CA GLY A 63 -9.42 1.33 -1.67
C GLY A 63 -9.68 1.54 -3.16
N ILE A 64 -8.71 1.11 -3.97
CA ILE A 64 -8.78 1.19 -5.43
C ILE A 64 -8.59 -0.22 -5.99
N ASN A 65 -9.51 -0.65 -6.85
CA ASN A 65 -9.38 -1.88 -7.65
C ASN A 65 -8.94 -1.52 -9.08
N PHE A 66 -7.72 -1.89 -9.46
CA PHE A 66 -7.23 -1.70 -10.83
C PHE A 66 -7.65 -2.89 -11.70
N THR A 67 -8.64 -2.69 -12.57
CA THR A 67 -9.15 -3.75 -13.47
C THR A 67 -8.33 -3.94 -14.75
N ASN A 68 -7.33 -3.08 -14.97
CA ASN A 68 -6.42 -3.13 -16.12
C ASN A 68 -4.96 -3.13 -15.63
N ALA A 69 -4.54 -4.20 -14.95
CA ALA A 69 -3.19 -4.41 -14.46
C ALA A 69 -2.59 -5.70 -15.05
N TYR A 70 -1.39 -5.62 -15.63
CA TYR A 70 -0.81 -6.72 -16.41
C TYR A 70 0.51 -7.22 -15.82
N SER A 71 0.64 -8.53 -15.71
CA SER A 71 1.88 -9.23 -15.33
C SER A 71 2.68 -9.68 -16.56
N GLN A 72 3.78 -10.39 -16.35
CA GLN A 72 4.42 -11.19 -17.39
C GLN A 72 3.96 -12.65 -17.23
N PRO A 73 3.90 -13.44 -18.31
CA PRO A 73 3.41 -14.81 -18.27
C PRO A 73 4.41 -15.81 -17.63
N LEU A 74 5.27 -15.33 -16.72
CA LEU A 74 6.28 -16.09 -16.00
C LEU A 74 6.61 -15.41 -14.65
N CYS A 75 6.90 -16.22 -13.64
CA CYS A 75 7.17 -15.78 -12.26
C CYS A 75 8.36 -14.81 -12.17
N THR A 76 9.53 -15.23 -12.68
CA THR A 76 10.78 -14.45 -12.65
C THR A 76 10.62 -13.05 -13.27
N PRO A 77 10.24 -12.88 -14.55
CA PRO A 77 10.14 -11.55 -15.13
C PRO A 77 9.09 -10.68 -14.41
N THR A 78 7.98 -11.24 -13.94
CA THR A 78 7.00 -10.47 -13.14
C THR A 78 7.63 -9.93 -11.86
N ARG A 79 8.29 -10.80 -11.07
CA ARG A 79 8.92 -10.44 -9.79
C ARG A 79 10.05 -9.44 -9.98
N VAL A 80 10.90 -9.63 -10.98
CA VAL A 80 12.00 -8.70 -11.23
C VAL A 80 11.49 -7.34 -11.72
N LYS A 81 10.46 -7.29 -12.59
CA LYS A 81 9.89 -6.00 -13.05
C LYS A 81 9.30 -5.19 -11.90
N ILE A 82 8.56 -5.82 -10.97
CA ILE A 82 8.02 -5.11 -9.82
C ILE A 82 9.14 -4.63 -8.87
N MET A 83 10.21 -5.41 -8.71
CA MET A 83 11.35 -5.03 -7.88
C MET A 83 12.12 -3.82 -8.44
N THR A 84 12.38 -3.78 -9.75
CA THR A 84 13.29 -2.79 -10.37
C THR A 84 12.58 -1.65 -11.09
N GLY A 85 11.31 -1.81 -11.44
CA GLY A 85 10.56 -0.86 -12.28
C GLY A 85 10.99 -0.84 -13.75
N LYS A 86 11.84 -1.79 -14.19
CA LYS A 86 12.41 -1.81 -15.55
C LYS A 86 11.68 -2.79 -16.46
N PRO A 87 11.65 -2.56 -17.80
CA PRO A 87 11.14 -3.53 -18.75
C PRO A 87 12.07 -4.75 -18.88
N ASN A 88 11.51 -5.91 -19.26
CA ASN A 88 12.23 -7.19 -19.26
C ASN A 88 13.54 -7.21 -20.04
N TYR A 89 13.61 -6.52 -21.18
CA TYR A 89 14.78 -6.56 -22.06
C TYR A 89 16.05 -5.92 -21.47
N ILE A 90 15.95 -5.23 -20.31
CA ILE A 90 17.11 -4.66 -19.57
C ILE A 90 17.13 -5.08 -18.10
N ASN A 91 16.32 -6.06 -17.70
CA ASN A 91 16.06 -6.35 -16.29
C ASN A 91 16.93 -7.49 -15.71
N TYR A 92 17.55 -8.29 -16.55
CA TYR A 92 18.37 -9.42 -16.15
C TYR A 92 19.59 -9.51 -17.06
N GLU A 93 20.74 -9.91 -16.50
CA GLU A 93 21.94 -10.17 -17.31
C GLU A 93 21.82 -11.51 -18.05
N TYR A 94 21.17 -12.49 -17.41
CA TYR A 94 20.77 -13.76 -17.99
C TYR A 94 19.50 -14.27 -17.30
N PHE A 95 18.81 -15.23 -17.91
CA PHE A 95 17.52 -15.72 -17.41
C PHE A 95 17.64 -16.14 -15.94
N THR A 96 16.72 -15.68 -15.09
CA THR A 96 16.68 -15.89 -13.62
C THR A 96 17.74 -15.20 -12.76
N TYR A 97 18.59 -14.35 -13.33
CA TYR A 97 19.60 -13.62 -12.55
C TYR A 97 19.36 -12.11 -12.53
N LEU A 98 18.95 -11.61 -11.36
CA LEU A 98 18.96 -10.18 -11.03
C LEU A 98 20.31 -9.84 -10.40
N ASN A 99 21.09 -8.99 -11.08
CA ASN A 99 22.36 -8.50 -10.54
C ASN A 99 22.11 -7.80 -9.18
N PRO A 100 22.78 -8.20 -8.08
CA PRO A 100 22.62 -7.61 -6.75
C PRO A 100 22.90 -6.10 -6.65
N ASN A 101 23.65 -5.54 -7.61
CA ASN A 101 23.92 -4.10 -7.70
C ASN A 101 22.74 -3.30 -8.30
N GLN A 102 21.70 -3.96 -8.80
CA GLN A 102 20.50 -3.28 -9.28
C GLN A 102 19.69 -2.74 -8.11
N LYS A 103 19.37 -1.44 -8.16
CA LYS A 103 18.46 -0.84 -7.18
C LYS A 103 17.05 -1.39 -7.35
N THR A 104 16.49 -1.88 -6.25
CA THR A 104 15.08 -2.28 -6.12
C THR A 104 14.27 -1.22 -5.37
N PHE A 105 12.94 -1.30 -5.38
CA PHE A 105 12.12 -0.48 -4.49
C PHE A 105 12.50 -0.68 -3.02
N GLY A 106 12.92 -1.89 -2.61
CA GLY A 106 13.42 -2.14 -1.25
C GLY A 106 14.62 -1.26 -0.89
N ASN A 107 15.59 -1.13 -1.80
CA ASN A 107 16.74 -0.25 -1.59
C ASN A 107 16.31 1.22 -1.51
N LEU A 108 15.39 1.65 -2.39
CA LEU A 108 14.85 3.02 -2.36
C LEU A 108 14.13 3.33 -1.05
N PHE A 109 13.39 2.37 -0.50
CA PHE A 109 12.75 2.48 0.81
C PHE A 109 13.79 2.61 1.93
N GLN A 110 14.83 1.78 1.94
CA GLN A 110 15.93 1.87 2.91
C GLN A 110 16.66 3.21 2.86
N GLU A 111 17.00 3.70 1.67
CA GLU A 111 17.62 5.01 1.45
C GLU A 111 16.76 6.17 2.00
N ASN A 112 15.44 5.99 2.01
CA ASN A 112 14.49 6.94 2.58
C ASN A 112 14.13 6.62 4.04
N GLY A 113 14.93 5.80 4.73
CA GLY A 113 14.86 5.50 6.16
C GLY A 113 13.77 4.50 6.57
N TYR A 114 13.21 3.74 5.63
CA TYR A 114 12.29 2.65 5.95
C TYR A 114 13.08 1.41 6.39
N LYS A 115 12.49 0.62 7.29
CA LYS A 115 12.92 -0.76 7.52
C LYS A 115 12.21 -1.64 6.51
N THR A 116 12.93 -2.52 5.85
CA THR A 116 12.38 -3.42 4.82
C THR A 116 12.61 -4.87 5.21
N THR A 117 11.67 -5.74 4.84
CA THR A 117 11.72 -7.19 5.04
C THR A 117 10.94 -7.86 3.91
N VAL A 118 11.24 -9.13 3.63
CA VAL A 118 10.57 -9.98 2.64
C VAL A 118 10.14 -11.25 3.34
#